data_AF-A0A7C6B0E9-F1
#
_entry.id   AF-A0A7C6B0E9-F1
#
_cell.length_a   1.000
_cell.length_b   1.000
_cell.length_c   1.000
_cell.angle_alpha   90.00
_cell.angle_beta   90.00
_cell.angle_gamma   90.00
#
_symmetry.space_group_name_H-M   'P 1'
#
loop_
_entity.id
_entity.type
_entity.pdbx_description
1 polymer ?
#
loop_
_entity_poly.entity_id
_entity_poly.type
_entity_poly.pdbx_seq_one_letter_code
_entity_poly.pdbx_strand_id
1 'polypeptide(L)'
;MLSRFFLDRPVFAWVIAIMIMVLGGLAIYHLPISQYPNIAPPTIRISAFYPGGSAETVENSVTQIIEQKLTGLDDMIYFSATSDSAGSCNIELTFAPGTDPDLAWAKVQNKLQLAMASLPEMVQRMGITVRKATRNYLLIANLVSEDGRLENIDLRDYAQSNLEKVLARVPGVGEVDVFGSQYAMRIWLNPDKLTAYQLTVEDVIRAVRAYNVEVSAGQFGGAPAVPGQRLNVSIVVQNLLQKPDEFGNIPILVQSDGAIVRVRDVARVELGTDSYTTNIKFNGMPSAGLAVRLEPGANALDTADRVKKRLAELSQYFPPGVKVVYS
;
A
#
# COMPACT_ATOMS: atom_id res chain seq x y z
N MET A 1 13.16 34.99 -53.89
CA MET A 1 12.01 35.92 -53.89
C MET A 1 11.59 36.34 -52.49
N LEU A 2 11.54 35.44 -51.49
CA LEU A 2 11.27 35.80 -50.08
C LEU A 2 12.27 36.80 -49.49
N SER A 3 13.57 36.60 -49.74
CA SER A 3 14.63 37.43 -49.13
C SER A 3 14.59 38.90 -49.58
N ARG A 4 14.18 39.18 -50.83
CA ARG A 4 14.07 40.54 -51.37
C ARG A 4 12.90 41.30 -50.72
N PHE A 5 11.80 40.62 -50.43
CA PHE A 5 10.63 41.18 -49.72
C PHE A 5 10.96 41.63 -48.29
N PHE A 6 11.77 40.88 -47.55
CA PHE A 6 12.19 41.26 -46.19
C PHE A 6 13.24 42.39 -46.18
N LEU A 7 14.04 42.52 -47.23
CA LEU A 7 14.97 43.65 -47.42
C LEU A 7 14.23 44.97 -47.66
N ASP A 8 13.16 44.93 -48.45
CA ASP A 8 12.33 46.11 -48.74
C ASP A 8 11.38 46.48 -47.57
N ARG A 9 11.17 45.59 -46.59
CA ARG A 9 10.30 45.78 -45.42
C ARG A 9 10.96 45.32 -44.11
N PRO A 10 11.99 46.02 -43.60
CA PRO A 10 12.74 45.61 -42.41
C PRO A 10 11.89 45.56 -41.13
N VAL A 11 10.88 46.42 -40.99
CA VAL A 11 9.96 46.40 -39.83
C VAL A 11 9.16 45.09 -39.80
N PHE A 12 8.71 44.59 -40.95
CA PHE A 12 7.95 43.34 -41.02
C PHE A 12 8.81 42.11 -40.63
N ALA A 13 10.08 42.11 -41.02
CA ALA A 13 11.05 41.10 -40.58
C ALA A 13 11.21 41.08 -39.05
N TRP A 14 11.35 42.26 -38.43
CA TRP A 14 11.43 42.40 -36.98
C TRP A 14 10.15 41.95 -36.27
N VAL A 15 8.97 42.27 -36.80
CA VAL A 15 7.69 41.82 -36.23
C VAL A 15 7.61 40.30 -36.18
N ILE A 16 7.98 39.60 -37.26
CA ILE A 16 8.00 38.13 -37.28
C ILE A 16 9.05 37.59 -36.31
N ALA A 17 10.25 38.17 -36.26
CA ALA A 17 11.28 37.76 -35.31
C ALA A 17 10.80 37.91 -33.85
N ILE A 18 10.19 39.03 -33.50
CA ILE A 18 9.62 39.28 -32.17
C ILE A 18 8.48 38.31 -31.88
N MET A 19 7.58 38.06 -32.84
CA MET A 19 6.50 37.10 -32.69
C MET A 19 7.03 35.69 -32.40
N ILE A 20 8.06 35.25 -33.13
CA ILE A 20 8.73 33.96 -32.89
C ILE A 20 9.39 33.94 -31.52
N MET A 21 10.07 35.02 -31.10
CA MET A 21 10.68 35.11 -29.78
C MET A 21 9.64 35.06 -28.65
N VAL A 22 8.49 35.73 -28.81
CA VAL A 22 7.40 35.69 -27.83
C VAL A 22 6.80 34.29 -27.74
N LEU A 23 6.54 33.64 -28.88
CA LEU A 23 6.03 32.26 -28.91
C LEU A 23 7.04 31.27 -28.33
N GLY A 24 8.32 31.43 -28.65
CA GLY A 24 9.40 30.62 -28.08
C GLY A 24 9.55 30.82 -26.58
N GLY A 25 9.46 32.07 -26.10
CA GLY A 25 9.44 32.40 -24.68
C GLY A 25 8.28 31.75 -23.96
N LEU A 26 7.07 31.84 -24.51
CA LEU A 26 5.87 31.21 -23.94
C LEU A 26 5.98 29.68 -23.93
N ALA A 27 6.56 29.08 -24.97
CA ALA A 27 6.82 27.63 -25.02
C ALA A 27 7.81 27.19 -23.93
N ILE A 28 8.86 27.97 -23.65
CA ILE A 28 9.83 27.66 -22.57
C ILE A 28 9.14 27.59 -21.20
N TYR A 29 8.14 28.44 -20.94
CA TYR A 29 7.40 28.44 -19.67
C TYR A 29 6.36 27.32 -19.55
N HIS A 30 5.89 26.74 -20.65
CA HIS A 30 4.85 25.71 -20.64
C HIS A 30 5.34 24.29 -20.95
N LEU A 31 6.54 24.14 -21.51
CA LEU A 31 7.08 22.82 -21.84
C LEU A 31 7.51 22.06 -20.58
N PRO A 32 7.07 20.80 -20.42
CA PRO A 32 7.52 19.96 -19.31
C PRO A 32 9.04 19.75 -19.36
N ILE A 33 9.70 19.91 -18.22
CA ILE A 33 11.14 19.67 -18.09
C ILE A 33 11.35 18.23 -17.61
N SER A 34 12.13 17.44 -18.36
CA SER A 34 12.54 16.10 -17.94
C SER A 34 14.02 15.86 -18.26
N GLN A 35 14.68 14.98 -17.50
CA GLN A 35 16.07 14.62 -17.74
C GLN A 35 16.23 13.82 -19.04
N TYR A 36 15.30 12.91 -19.30
CA TYR A 36 15.20 12.10 -20.50
C TYR A 36 13.74 12.00 -20.95
N PRO A 37 13.47 11.73 -22.24
CA PRO A 37 12.16 11.25 -22.65
C PRO A 37 11.88 9.87 -22.03
N ASN A 38 10.62 9.49 -21.92
CA ASN A 38 10.25 8.17 -21.37
C ASN A 38 10.66 7.06 -22.35
N ILE A 39 11.81 6.44 -22.10
CA ILE A 39 12.37 5.33 -22.89
C ILE A 39 12.26 3.98 -22.18
N ALA A 40 11.78 3.96 -20.94
CA ALA A 40 11.68 2.74 -20.15
C ALA A 40 10.53 1.87 -20.69
N PRO A 41 10.76 0.58 -20.94
CA PRO A 41 9.69 -0.34 -21.29
C PRO A 41 8.64 -0.40 -20.16
N PRO A 42 7.34 -0.43 -20.47
CA PRO A 42 6.31 -0.54 -19.45
C PRO A 42 6.41 -1.89 -18.74
N THR A 43 6.32 -1.87 -17.41
CA THR A 43 6.39 -3.08 -16.58
C THR A 43 5.15 -3.18 -15.71
N ILE A 44 4.57 -4.38 -15.61
CA ILE A 44 3.50 -4.70 -14.67
C ILE A 44 4.07 -5.65 -13.61
N ARG A 45 3.86 -5.34 -12.34
CA ARG A 45 4.29 -6.18 -11.22
C ARG A 45 3.08 -6.80 -10.54
N ILE A 46 3.15 -8.10 -10.32
CA ILE A 46 2.22 -8.88 -9.50
C ILE A 46 2.94 -9.24 -8.21
N SER A 47 2.33 -8.94 -7.07
CA SER A 47 2.87 -9.29 -5.76
C SER A 47 1.84 -10.07 -4.97
N ALA A 48 2.27 -11.19 -4.39
CA ALA A 48 1.48 -12.07 -3.55
C ALA A 48 2.30 -12.50 -2.33
N PHE A 49 1.62 -12.83 -1.23
CA PHE A 49 2.28 -13.23 0.01
C PHE A 49 1.64 -14.51 0.55
N TYR A 50 2.48 -15.51 0.84
CA TYR A 50 2.10 -16.75 1.50
C TYR A 50 2.79 -16.83 2.88
N PRO A 51 2.10 -16.40 3.96
CA PRO A 51 2.65 -16.43 5.31
C PRO A 51 3.16 -17.83 5.71
N GLY A 52 4.41 -17.90 6.12
CA GLY A 52 5.04 -19.15 6.60
C GLY A 52 5.47 -20.14 5.51
N GLY A 53 5.28 -19.79 4.23
CA GLY A 53 5.76 -20.61 3.11
C GLY A 53 7.27 -20.52 2.93
N SER A 54 7.92 -21.66 2.64
CA SER A 54 9.30 -21.66 2.15
C SER A 54 9.38 -21.12 0.72
N ALA A 55 10.55 -20.69 0.25
CA ALA A 55 10.74 -20.22 -1.13
C ALA A 55 10.25 -21.25 -2.15
N GLU A 56 10.52 -22.53 -1.93
CA GLU A 56 10.07 -23.64 -2.79
C GLU A 56 8.55 -23.84 -2.73
N THR A 57 7.94 -23.68 -1.54
CA THR A 57 6.48 -23.76 -1.38
C THR A 57 5.77 -22.64 -2.15
N VAL A 58 6.28 -21.41 -2.03
CA VAL A 58 5.78 -20.23 -2.74
C VAL A 58 5.92 -20.42 -4.24
N GLU A 59 7.10 -20.88 -4.68
CA GLU A 59 7.40 -21.12 -6.09
C GLU A 59 6.39 -22.10 -6.72
N ASN A 60 6.22 -23.27 -6.10
CA ASN A 60 5.39 -24.34 -6.66
C ASN A 60 3.89 -24.07 -6.51
N SER A 61 3.47 -23.39 -5.44
CA SER A 61 2.03 -23.24 -5.10
C SER A 61 1.43 -21.90 -5.54
N VAL A 62 2.26 -20.90 -5.83
CA VAL A 62 1.81 -19.54 -6.16
C VAL A 62 2.44 -19.08 -7.46
N THR A 63 3.77 -18.97 -7.50
CA THR A 63 4.49 -18.35 -8.61
C THR A 63 4.22 -19.07 -9.93
N GLN A 64 4.49 -20.37 -10.00
CA GLN A 64 4.28 -21.15 -11.23
C GLN A 64 2.81 -21.19 -11.67
N ILE A 65 1.87 -21.24 -10.73
CA ILE A 65 0.43 -21.24 -11.04
C ILE A 65 0.03 -19.92 -11.73
N ILE A 66 0.55 -18.79 -11.24
CA ILE A 66 0.30 -17.48 -11.87
C ILE A 66 0.98 -17.44 -13.24
N GLU A 67 2.27 -17.80 -13.33
CA GLU A 67 3.04 -17.78 -14.58
C GLU A 67 2.38 -18.57 -15.72
N GLN A 68 1.90 -19.78 -15.44
CA GLN A 68 1.23 -20.62 -16.44
C GLN A 68 -0.01 -19.95 -17.05
N LYS A 69 -0.68 -19.07 -16.29
CA LYS A 69 -1.86 -18.32 -16.78
C LYS A 69 -1.49 -17.02 -17.49
N LEU A 70 -0.26 -16.53 -17.37
CA LEU A 70 0.20 -15.27 -17.97
C LEU A 70 0.65 -15.42 -19.45
N THR A 71 0.33 -16.52 -20.09
CA THR A 71 0.68 -16.77 -21.50
C THR A 71 -0.24 -16.01 -22.47
N GLY A 72 0.31 -15.64 -23.63
CA GLY A 72 -0.43 -14.98 -24.71
C GLY A 72 -0.80 -13.53 -24.39
N LEU A 73 0.06 -12.81 -23.68
CA LEU A 73 -0.02 -11.36 -23.52
C LEU A 73 0.68 -10.69 -24.70
N ASP A 74 -0.07 -9.94 -25.51
CA ASP A 74 0.51 -9.18 -26.63
C ASP A 74 1.58 -8.21 -26.12
N ASP A 75 2.61 -8.00 -26.94
CA ASP A 75 3.74 -7.11 -26.68
C ASP A 75 4.57 -7.39 -25.42
N MET A 76 4.31 -8.50 -24.71
CA MET A 76 5.18 -8.94 -23.61
C MET A 76 6.52 -9.43 -24.17
N ILE A 77 7.61 -8.79 -23.75
CA ILE A 77 8.97 -9.19 -24.15
C ILE A 77 9.43 -10.38 -23.29
N TYR A 78 9.33 -10.23 -21.98
CA TYR A 78 9.73 -11.24 -21.00
C TYR A 78 9.00 -11.02 -19.68
N PHE A 79 9.02 -12.04 -18.83
CA PHE A 79 8.71 -11.88 -17.42
C PHE A 79 9.84 -12.49 -16.58
N SER A 80 9.93 -12.04 -15.33
CA SER A 80 10.82 -12.62 -14.32
C SER A 80 10.07 -12.73 -13.02
N ALA A 81 10.24 -13.84 -12.31
CA ALA A 81 9.65 -14.03 -10.99
C ALA A 81 10.71 -14.24 -9.91
N THR A 82 10.34 -13.95 -8.68
CA THR A 82 11.15 -14.21 -7.50
C THR A 82 10.26 -14.69 -6.38
N SER A 83 10.67 -15.80 -5.77
CA SER A 83 10.03 -16.42 -4.61
C SER A 83 11.07 -16.46 -3.48
N ASP A 84 10.72 -15.97 -2.30
CA ASP A 84 11.64 -15.93 -1.15
C ASP A 84 11.14 -16.71 0.06
N SER A 85 12.04 -16.94 1.02
CA SER A 85 11.75 -17.68 2.25
C SER A 85 10.97 -16.86 3.29
N ALA A 86 10.69 -15.59 3.01
CA ALA A 86 9.76 -14.78 3.80
C ALA A 86 8.30 -15.02 3.38
N GLY A 87 8.06 -15.79 2.31
CA GLY A 87 6.73 -16.07 1.77
C GLY A 87 6.33 -15.13 0.63
N SER A 88 7.23 -14.26 0.16
CA SER A 88 6.92 -13.28 -0.89
C SER A 88 7.05 -13.89 -2.27
N CYS A 89 6.09 -13.55 -3.14
CA CYS A 89 6.10 -13.83 -4.58
C CYS A 89 6.03 -12.50 -5.32
N ASN A 90 6.99 -12.24 -6.21
CA ASN A 90 7.01 -11.06 -7.05
C ASN A 90 7.25 -11.45 -8.51
N ILE A 91 6.29 -11.14 -9.39
CA ILE A 91 6.37 -11.41 -10.83
C ILE A 91 6.36 -10.07 -11.57
N GLU A 92 7.38 -9.82 -12.38
CA GLU A 92 7.52 -8.62 -13.19
C GLU A 92 7.39 -8.99 -14.67
N LEU A 93 6.39 -8.42 -15.35
CA LEU A 93 6.15 -8.58 -16.77
C LEU A 93 6.60 -7.31 -17.48
N THR A 94 7.52 -7.43 -18.43
CA THR A 94 8.05 -6.31 -19.21
C THR A 94 7.50 -6.35 -20.62
N PHE A 95 6.93 -5.23 -21.06
CA PHE A 95 6.27 -5.07 -22.35
C PHE A 95 7.10 -4.20 -23.30
N ALA A 96 6.80 -4.25 -24.59
CA ALA A 96 7.49 -3.47 -25.61
C ALA A 96 7.30 -1.95 -25.40
N PRO A 97 8.31 -1.12 -25.72
CA PRO A 97 8.11 0.33 -25.76
C PRO A 97 6.96 0.71 -26.69
N GLY A 98 6.07 1.59 -26.22
CA GLY A 98 4.87 2.01 -26.95
C GLY A 98 3.60 1.24 -26.57
N THR A 99 3.71 0.12 -25.83
CA THR A 99 2.53 -0.53 -25.24
C THR A 99 1.88 0.37 -24.20
N ASP A 100 0.56 0.48 -24.27
CA ASP A 100 -0.23 1.22 -23.29
C ASP A 100 -0.18 0.51 -21.91
N PRO A 101 0.36 1.16 -20.85
CA PRO A 101 0.45 0.57 -19.51
C PRO A 101 -0.91 0.21 -18.90
N ASP A 102 -1.98 0.96 -19.18
CA ASP A 102 -3.34 0.68 -18.70
C ASP A 102 -3.91 -0.57 -19.36
N LEU A 103 -3.69 -0.71 -20.67
CA LEU A 103 -4.11 -1.90 -21.40
C LEU A 103 -3.33 -3.14 -20.95
N ALA A 104 -2.01 -3.03 -20.80
CA ALA A 104 -1.17 -4.11 -20.29
C ALA A 104 -1.60 -4.54 -18.88
N TRP A 105 -1.82 -3.58 -17.98
CA TRP A 105 -2.31 -3.83 -16.63
C TRP A 105 -3.66 -4.57 -16.64
N ALA A 106 -4.62 -4.09 -17.44
CA ALA A 106 -5.94 -4.74 -17.54
C ALA A 106 -5.86 -6.17 -18.10
N LYS A 107 -5.01 -6.41 -19.12
CA LYS A 107 -4.78 -7.75 -19.67
C LYS A 107 -4.16 -8.68 -18.62
N VAL A 108 -3.17 -8.21 -17.88
CA VAL A 108 -2.54 -8.98 -16.78
C VAL A 108 -3.55 -9.30 -15.69
N GLN A 109 -4.35 -8.33 -15.25
CA GLN A 109 -5.40 -8.53 -14.25
C GLN A 109 -6.40 -9.61 -14.70
N ASN A 110 -6.85 -9.56 -15.95
CA ASN A 110 -7.76 -10.55 -16.52
C ASN A 110 -7.16 -11.97 -16.53
N LYS A 111 -5.87 -12.09 -16.88
CA LYS A 111 -5.17 -13.39 -16.85
C LYS A 111 -4.95 -13.90 -15.42
N LEU A 112 -4.58 -13.03 -14.49
CA LEU A 112 -4.43 -13.36 -13.08
C LEU A 112 -5.74 -13.89 -12.48
N GLN A 113 -6.88 -13.32 -12.86
CA GLN A 113 -8.19 -13.76 -12.36
C GLN A 113 -8.47 -15.24 -12.69
N LEU A 114 -7.93 -15.77 -13.80
CA LEU A 114 -8.04 -17.18 -14.17
C LEU A 114 -7.16 -18.09 -13.30
N ALA A 115 -6.12 -17.55 -12.67
CA ALA A 115 -5.26 -18.27 -11.74
C ALA A 115 -5.83 -18.32 -10.32
N MET A 116 -6.65 -17.34 -9.93
CA MET A 116 -7.14 -17.15 -8.55
C MET A 116 -7.73 -18.42 -7.93
N ALA A 117 -8.55 -19.16 -8.69
CA ALA A 117 -9.20 -20.38 -8.20
C ALA A 117 -8.23 -21.53 -7.91
N SER A 118 -7.02 -21.50 -8.46
CA SER A 118 -5.97 -22.50 -8.25
C SER A 118 -4.97 -22.11 -7.17
N LEU A 119 -5.06 -20.90 -6.61
CA LEU A 119 -4.17 -20.44 -5.57
C LEU A 119 -4.64 -20.87 -4.18
N PRO A 120 -3.72 -21.07 -3.20
CA PRO A 120 -4.10 -21.36 -1.82
C PRO A 120 -5.03 -20.29 -1.24
N GLU A 121 -6.05 -20.70 -0.47
CA GLU A 121 -7.03 -19.78 0.12
C GLU A 121 -6.38 -18.69 0.98
N MET A 122 -5.28 -19.02 1.67
CA MET A 122 -4.54 -18.06 2.49
C MET A 122 -3.98 -16.90 1.64
N VAL A 123 -3.44 -17.20 0.45
CA VAL A 123 -2.90 -16.19 -0.48
C VAL A 123 -4.02 -15.34 -1.06
N GLN A 124 -5.15 -15.97 -1.44
CA GLN A 124 -6.32 -15.25 -1.91
C GLN A 124 -6.85 -14.27 -0.84
N ARG A 125 -6.88 -14.69 0.43
CA ARG A 125 -7.31 -13.86 1.57
C ARG A 125 -6.34 -12.72 1.88
N MET A 126 -5.03 -12.93 1.72
CA MET A 126 -4.04 -11.85 1.85
C MET A 126 -4.20 -10.81 0.73
N GLY A 127 -4.76 -11.23 -0.40
CA GLY A 127 -4.93 -10.41 -1.58
C GLY A 127 -3.67 -10.39 -2.45
N ILE A 128 -3.88 -10.28 -3.75
CA ILE A 128 -2.82 -10.18 -4.75
C ILE A 128 -2.90 -8.79 -5.35
N THR A 129 -1.78 -8.09 -5.40
CA THR A 129 -1.73 -6.73 -5.95
C THR A 129 -1.09 -6.74 -7.32
N VAL A 130 -1.73 -6.07 -8.28
CA VAL A 130 -1.18 -5.83 -9.62
C VAL A 130 -0.97 -4.33 -9.78
N ARG A 131 0.27 -3.92 -10.02
CA ARG A 131 0.66 -2.51 -10.10
C ARG A 131 1.43 -2.24 -11.39
N LYS A 132 1.28 -1.02 -11.92
CA LYS A 132 2.18 -0.51 -12.96
C LYS A 132 3.51 -0.21 -12.27
N ALA A 133 4.55 -0.93 -12.63
CA ALA A 133 5.81 -0.90 -11.90
C ALA A 133 6.77 0.13 -12.50
N THR A 134 7.25 1.02 -11.65
CA THR A 134 8.40 1.88 -11.91
C THR A 134 9.49 1.45 -10.94
N ARG A 135 10.63 0.92 -11.41
CA ARG A 135 11.67 0.38 -10.50
C ARG A 135 12.24 1.44 -9.56
N ASN A 136 12.31 2.69 -10.01
CA ASN A 136 12.96 3.76 -9.29
C ASN A 136 11.99 4.50 -8.36
N TYR A 137 12.45 4.79 -7.14
CA TYR A 137 11.81 5.76 -6.27
C TYR A 137 12.09 7.17 -6.79
N LEU A 138 11.06 8.00 -6.86
CA LEU A 138 11.15 9.41 -7.19
C LEU A 138 11.80 10.20 -6.05
N LEU A 139 11.34 9.94 -4.82
CA LEU A 139 11.86 10.51 -3.59
C LEU A 139 11.50 9.61 -2.41
N ILE A 140 12.25 9.75 -1.31
CA ILE A 140 11.89 9.11 -0.04
C ILE A 140 11.67 10.20 1.00
N ALA A 141 10.45 10.31 1.51
CA ALA A 141 10.12 11.19 2.62
C ALA A 141 10.24 10.43 3.93
N ASN A 142 11.19 10.80 4.78
CA ASN A 142 11.39 10.20 6.09
C ASN A 142 10.69 11.02 7.16
N LEU A 143 9.82 10.41 7.94
CA LEU A 143 9.35 10.96 9.21
C LEU A 143 10.37 10.63 10.28
N VAL A 144 10.83 11.63 11.03
CA VAL A 144 11.86 11.49 12.06
C VAL A 144 11.33 12.05 13.38
N SER A 145 11.52 11.30 14.48
CA SER A 145 11.27 11.80 15.84
C SER A 145 12.53 12.47 16.38
N GLU A 146 12.49 13.80 16.54
CA GLU A 146 13.64 14.59 17.03
C GLU A 146 13.83 14.45 18.55
N ASP A 147 12.76 14.20 19.28
CA ASP A 147 12.75 14.09 20.74
C ASP A 147 12.84 12.64 21.24
N GLY A 148 12.85 11.66 20.33
CA GLY A 148 12.91 10.24 20.64
C GLY A 148 11.69 9.69 21.37
N ARG A 149 10.59 10.46 21.46
CA ARG A 149 9.36 10.03 22.14
C ARG A 149 8.60 8.97 21.35
N LEU A 150 8.75 8.98 20.03
CA LEU A 150 8.09 8.04 19.13
C LEU A 150 9.11 7.05 18.62
N GLU A 151 8.75 5.77 18.70
CA GLU A 151 9.54 4.69 18.15
C GLU A 151 9.28 4.55 16.65
N ASN A 152 10.06 3.71 15.98
CA ASN A 152 9.88 3.44 14.55
C ASN A 152 8.48 2.96 14.20
N ILE A 153 7.87 2.17 15.10
CA ILE A 153 6.54 1.62 14.90
C ILE A 153 5.46 2.72 14.94
N ASP A 154 5.56 3.69 15.86
CA ASP A 154 4.66 4.84 15.93
C ASP A 154 4.70 5.65 14.64
N LEU A 155 5.91 5.95 14.16
CA LEU A 155 6.12 6.75 12.96
C LEU A 155 5.60 6.03 11.70
N ARG A 156 5.73 4.70 11.63
CA ARG A 156 5.24 3.89 10.51
C ARG A 156 3.74 3.79 10.50
N ASP A 157 3.14 3.53 11.65
CA ASP A 157 1.69 3.50 11.78
C ASP A 157 1.10 4.86 11.38
N TYR A 158 1.69 5.96 11.86
CA TYR A 158 1.27 7.29 11.46
C TYR A 158 1.44 7.53 9.96
N ALA A 159 2.58 7.14 9.37
CA ALA A 159 2.85 7.26 7.94
C ALA A 159 1.82 6.49 7.10
N GLN A 160 1.55 5.23 7.45
CA GLN A 160 0.61 4.36 6.75
C GLN A 160 -0.84 4.81 6.91
N SER A 161 -1.26 5.12 8.14
CA SER A 161 -2.64 5.46 8.46
C SER A 161 -3.03 6.85 7.96
N ASN A 162 -2.12 7.84 8.01
CA ASN A 162 -2.46 9.24 7.78
C ASN A 162 -1.85 9.82 6.49
N LEU A 163 -0.67 9.34 6.06
CA LEU A 163 0.05 9.97 4.94
C LEU A 163 -0.02 9.15 3.65
N GLU A 164 0.17 7.83 3.68
CA GLU A 164 0.24 6.96 2.51
C GLU A 164 -0.95 7.19 1.56
N LYS A 165 -2.17 7.07 2.07
CA LYS A 165 -3.41 7.22 1.28
C LYS A 165 -3.59 8.63 0.72
N VAL A 166 -3.08 9.65 1.41
CA VAL A 166 -3.19 11.04 0.97
C VAL A 166 -2.16 11.32 -0.12
N LEU A 167 -0.93 10.82 0.04
CA LEU A 167 0.14 10.96 -0.94
C LEU A 167 -0.11 10.13 -2.21
N ALA A 168 -0.66 8.93 -2.07
CA ALA A 168 -1.02 8.07 -3.20
C ALA A 168 -2.08 8.68 -4.13
N ARG A 169 -2.79 9.73 -3.69
CA ARG A 169 -3.78 10.46 -4.49
C ARG A 169 -3.23 11.74 -5.12
N VAL A 170 -1.96 12.07 -4.86
CA VAL A 170 -1.32 13.24 -5.47
C VAL A 170 -1.10 12.96 -6.96
N PRO A 171 -1.52 13.86 -7.88
CA PRO A 171 -1.35 13.63 -9.31
C PRO A 171 0.11 13.36 -9.70
N GLY A 172 0.33 12.28 -10.47
CA GLY A 172 1.65 11.80 -10.87
C GLY A 172 2.32 10.83 -9.89
N VAL A 173 1.73 10.59 -8.71
CA VAL A 173 2.17 9.51 -7.82
C VAL A 173 1.53 8.21 -8.28
N GLY A 174 2.37 7.23 -8.64
CA GLY A 174 1.91 5.89 -9.02
C GLY A 174 1.74 4.98 -7.82
N GLU A 175 2.63 5.10 -6.83
CA GLU A 175 2.66 4.25 -5.65
C GLU A 175 3.36 4.98 -4.50
N VAL A 176 2.90 4.72 -3.27
CA VAL A 176 3.59 5.10 -2.05
C VAL A 176 3.81 3.83 -1.25
N ASP A 177 5.08 3.53 -0.98
CA ASP A 177 5.50 2.38 -0.21
C ASP A 177 5.98 2.85 1.15
N VAL A 178 5.32 2.42 2.22
CA VAL A 178 5.73 2.73 3.59
C VAL A 178 6.66 1.62 4.04
N PHE A 179 7.90 1.96 4.32
CA PHE A 179 8.85 0.96 4.75
C PHE A 179 8.57 0.47 6.18
N GLY A 180 8.23 -0.81 6.30
CA GLY A 180 7.81 -1.45 7.54
C GLY A 180 6.31 -1.73 7.53
N SER A 181 5.71 -1.83 8.71
CA SER A 181 4.28 -2.11 8.84
C SER A 181 3.64 -1.29 9.95
N GLN A 182 2.34 -1.04 9.80
CA GLN A 182 1.46 -0.43 10.78
C GLN A 182 1.35 -1.24 12.08
N TYR A 183 0.60 -0.68 13.04
CA TYR A 183 0.23 -1.40 14.25
C TYR A 183 -0.61 -2.65 13.96
N ALA A 184 -0.38 -3.69 14.75
CA ALA A 184 -1.16 -4.91 14.77
C ALA A 184 -1.34 -5.41 16.20
N MET A 185 -2.50 -5.98 16.49
CA MET A 185 -2.72 -6.66 17.76
C MET A 185 -1.93 -7.97 17.77
N ARG A 186 -0.96 -8.10 18.68
CA ARG A 186 -0.11 -9.29 18.80
C ARG A 186 -0.54 -10.14 19.98
N ILE A 187 -0.87 -11.40 19.71
CA ILE A 187 -1.18 -12.41 20.71
C ILE A 187 -0.03 -13.43 20.72
N TRP A 188 0.90 -13.27 21.65
CA TRP A 188 2.07 -14.15 21.81
C TRP A 188 1.72 -15.34 22.69
N LEU A 189 1.38 -16.46 22.05
CA LEU A 189 0.98 -17.70 22.71
C LEU A 189 2.12 -18.29 23.55
N ASN A 190 1.79 -18.80 24.74
CA ASN A 190 2.70 -19.56 25.58
C ASN A 190 2.35 -21.06 25.47
N PRO A 191 3.21 -21.90 24.87
CA PRO A 191 2.92 -23.31 24.62
C PRO A 191 2.78 -24.13 25.91
N ASP A 192 3.52 -23.79 26.97
CA ASP A 192 3.44 -24.50 28.25
C ASP A 192 2.09 -24.25 28.92
N LYS A 193 1.62 -23.00 28.90
CA LYS A 193 0.31 -22.63 29.45
C LYS A 193 -0.84 -23.23 28.63
N LEU A 194 -0.75 -23.20 27.30
CA LEU A 194 -1.72 -23.88 26.44
C LEU A 194 -1.83 -25.36 26.81
N THR A 195 -0.69 -26.04 26.97
CA THR A 195 -0.64 -27.46 27.37
C THR A 195 -1.25 -27.69 28.75
N ALA A 196 -0.94 -26.84 29.74
CA ALA A 196 -1.49 -26.94 31.09
C ALA A 196 -3.02 -26.85 31.13
N TYR A 197 -3.61 -26.06 30.25
CA TYR A 197 -5.07 -25.95 30.08
C TYR A 197 -5.65 -26.90 29.03
N GLN A 198 -4.85 -27.78 28.43
CA GLN A 198 -5.25 -28.71 27.35
C GLN A 198 -5.87 -27.98 26.14
N LEU A 199 -5.35 -26.78 25.85
CA LEU A 199 -5.78 -25.94 24.74
C LEU A 199 -4.80 -26.05 23.57
N THR A 200 -5.32 -25.91 22.37
CA THR A 200 -4.53 -25.81 21.14
C THR A 200 -4.47 -24.36 20.63
N VAL A 201 -3.56 -24.11 19.69
CA VAL A 201 -3.51 -22.82 18.96
C VAL A 201 -4.84 -22.54 18.25
N GLU A 202 -5.47 -23.58 17.70
CA GLU A 202 -6.73 -23.45 16.98
C GLU A 202 -7.89 -23.00 17.89
N ASP A 203 -7.88 -23.41 19.17
CA ASP A 203 -8.89 -22.97 20.13
C ASP A 203 -8.79 -21.47 20.40
N VAL A 204 -7.57 -20.93 20.48
CA VAL A 204 -7.35 -19.47 20.61
C VAL A 204 -7.80 -18.75 19.35
N ILE A 205 -7.43 -19.25 18.16
CA ILE A 205 -7.86 -18.65 16.88
C ILE A 205 -9.39 -18.63 16.77
N ARG A 206 -10.06 -19.73 17.13
CA ARG A 206 -11.52 -19.83 17.12
C ARG A 206 -12.16 -18.84 18.09
N ALA A 207 -11.64 -18.74 19.31
CA ALA A 207 -12.12 -17.78 20.31
C ALA A 207 -11.95 -16.33 19.81
N VAL A 208 -10.78 -15.98 19.29
CA VAL A 208 -10.53 -14.62 18.75
C VAL A 208 -11.48 -14.31 17.59
N ARG A 209 -11.71 -15.24 16.66
CA ARG A 209 -12.67 -15.03 15.54
C ARG A 209 -14.11 -14.88 16.00
N ALA A 210 -14.50 -15.59 17.06
CA ALA A 210 -15.86 -15.52 17.60
C ALA A 210 -16.14 -14.21 18.37
N TYR A 211 -15.12 -13.65 19.05
CA TYR A 211 -15.26 -12.46 19.88
C TYR A 211 -14.73 -11.16 19.24
N ASN A 212 -13.93 -11.24 18.18
CA ASN A 212 -13.51 -10.08 17.41
C ASN A 212 -14.25 -10.06 16.07
N VAL A 213 -15.56 -9.84 16.13
CA VAL A 213 -16.46 -9.81 14.98
C VAL A 213 -17.38 -8.60 15.07
N GLU A 214 -17.65 -8.00 13.91
CA GLU A 214 -18.68 -6.98 13.78
C GLU A 214 -19.98 -7.64 13.34
N VAL A 215 -21.01 -7.59 14.20
CA VAL A 215 -22.30 -8.23 13.95
C VAL A 215 -23.33 -7.17 13.58
N SER A 216 -23.86 -7.27 12.36
CA SER A 216 -25.02 -6.47 11.94
C SER A 216 -26.30 -7.09 12.48
N ALA A 217 -26.92 -6.43 13.46
CA ALA A 217 -28.16 -6.88 14.09
C ALA A 217 -29.41 -6.16 13.55
N GLY A 218 -29.28 -5.42 12.45
CA GLY A 218 -30.37 -4.66 11.86
C GLY A 218 -30.70 -3.39 12.64
N GLN A 219 -31.99 -3.04 12.69
CA GLN A 219 -32.46 -1.80 13.30
C GLN A 219 -33.87 -1.98 13.89
N PHE A 220 -34.15 -1.33 15.01
CA PHE A 220 -35.51 -1.18 15.53
C PHE A 220 -36.30 -0.28 14.58
N GLY A 221 -37.54 -0.67 14.24
CA GLY A 221 -38.38 0.09 13.30
C GLY A 221 -37.91 0.04 11.84
N GLY A 222 -37.06 -0.92 11.48
CA GLY A 222 -36.72 -1.21 10.10
C GLY A 222 -37.93 -1.74 9.30
N ALA A 223 -37.94 -1.49 7.99
CA ALA A 223 -39.03 -1.95 7.12
C ALA A 223 -39.01 -3.48 6.96
N PRO A 224 -40.19 -4.13 6.88
CA PRO A 224 -41.53 -3.54 7.01
C PRO A 224 -41.89 -3.22 8.46
N ALA A 225 -42.20 -1.95 8.74
CA ALA A 225 -42.56 -1.48 10.06
C ALA A 225 -44.09 -1.37 10.21
N VAL A 226 -44.58 -1.48 11.44
CA VAL A 226 -46.01 -1.30 11.75
C VAL A 226 -46.46 0.15 11.48
N PRO A 227 -47.71 0.39 11.04
CA PRO A 227 -48.23 1.74 10.83
C PRO A 227 -48.11 2.60 12.09
N GLY A 228 -47.59 3.83 11.95
CA GLY A 228 -47.38 4.74 13.06
C GLY A 228 -46.04 4.59 13.80
N GLN A 229 -45.16 3.66 13.40
CA GLN A 229 -43.81 3.54 13.94
C GLN A 229 -43.00 4.83 13.68
N ARG A 230 -42.55 5.50 14.75
CA ARG A 230 -41.77 6.75 14.67
C ARG A 230 -40.28 6.58 15.03
N LEU A 231 -39.91 5.47 15.67
CA LEU A 231 -38.53 5.19 16.07
C LEU A 231 -37.86 4.32 15.01
N ASN A 232 -36.73 4.78 14.47
CA ASN A 232 -35.83 3.98 13.65
C ASN A 232 -34.39 4.14 14.17
N VAL A 233 -33.81 3.07 14.72
CA VAL A 233 -32.48 3.10 15.35
C VAL A 233 -31.74 1.80 15.05
N SER A 234 -30.49 1.93 14.57
CA SER A 234 -29.61 0.79 14.31
C SER A 234 -29.25 0.05 15.61
N ILE A 235 -29.24 -1.27 15.55
CA ILE A 235 -28.85 -2.14 16.66
C ILE A 235 -27.36 -2.43 16.52
N VAL A 236 -26.59 -2.01 17.52
CA VAL A 236 -25.15 -2.30 17.62
C VAL A 236 -24.96 -3.35 18.70
N VAL A 237 -24.56 -4.57 18.32
CA VAL A 237 -24.38 -5.69 19.26
C VAL A 237 -22.93 -5.78 19.72
N GLN A 238 -22.00 -5.82 18.77
CA GLN A 238 -20.58 -6.01 19.05
C GLN A 238 -19.75 -5.34 17.96
N ASN A 239 -18.79 -4.54 18.39
CA ASN A 239 -17.78 -3.94 17.53
C ASN A 239 -16.52 -4.78 17.59
N LEU A 240 -15.64 -4.60 16.60
CA LEU A 240 -14.27 -5.12 16.67
C LEU A 240 -13.56 -4.58 17.92
N LEU A 241 -12.78 -5.47 18.56
CA LEU A 241 -11.97 -5.14 19.72
C LEU A 241 -10.81 -4.23 19.30
N GLN A 242 -10.42 -3.30 20.16
CA GLN A 242 -9.43 -2.27 19.86
C GLN A 242 -8.24 -2.30 20.83
N LYS A 243 -8.48 -2.66 22.10
CA LYS A 243 -7.47 -2.58 23.16
C LYS A 243 -6.88 -3.94 23.49
N PRO A 244 -5.58 -4.04 23.83
CA PRO A 244 -4.96 -5.29 24.25
C PRO A 244 -5.72 -6.00 25.39
N ASP A 245 -6.25 -5.23 26.35
CA ASP A 245 -7.03 -5.76 27.47
C ASP A 245 -8.32 -6.45 27.02
N GLU A 246 -8.99 -5.95 25.97
CA GLU A 246 -10.21 -6.54 25.43
C GLU A 246 -9.91 -7.91 24.82
N PHE A 247 -8.84 -7.99 24.03
CA PHE A 247 -8.34 -9.25 23.47
C PHE A 247 -7.89 -10.23 24.55
N GLY A 248 -7.19 -9.75 25.59
CA GLY A 248 -6.78 -10.56 26.73
C GLY A 248 -7.96 -11.12 27.53
N ASN A 249 -9.10 -10.43 27.51
CA ASN A 249 -10.32 -10.83 28.23
C ASN A 249 -11.19 -11.83 27.48
N ILE A 250 -10.89 -12.17 26.23
CA ILE A 250 -11.64 -13.15 25.44
C ILE A 250 -11.63 -14.51 26.16
N PRO A 251 -12.79 -15.10 26.47
CA PRO A 251 -12.88 -16.42 27.07
C PRO A 251 -12.62 -17.52 26.01
N ILE A 252 -11.81 -18.51 26.38
CA ILE A 252 -11.50 -19.66 25.52
C ILE A 252 -12.24 -20.90 26.01
N LEU A 253 -12.19 -21.18 27.32
CA LEU A 253 -12.74 -22.37 27.93
C LEU A 253 -13.33 -22.07 29.31
N VAL A 254 -14.40 -22.76 29.67
CA VAL A 254 -14.91 -22.81 31.04
C VAL A 254 -14.53 -24.16 31.64
N GLN A 255 -13.79 -24.15 32.75
CA GLN A 255 -13.36 -25.35 33.47
C GLN A 255 -14.52 -25.95 34.28
N SER A 256 -14.33 -27.19 34.73
CA SER A 256 -15.34 -27.98 35.45
C SER A 256 -15.78 -27.35 36.78
N ASP A 257 -14.91 -26.52 37.38
CA ASP A 257 -15.15 -25.77 38.62
C ASP A 257 -15.78 -24.39 38.38
N GLY A 258 -16.06 -24.03 37.12
CA GLY A 258 -16.62 -22.74 36.72
C GLY A 258 -15.58 -21.65 36.46
N ALA A 259 -14.29 -21.91 36.62
CA ALA A 259 -13.24 -20.96 36.26
C ALA A 259 -13.19 -20.76 34.74
N ILE A 260 -12.98 -19.52 34.28
CA ILE A 260 -12.91 -19.18 32.85
C ILE A 260 -11.46 -18.93 32.49
N VAL A 261 -10.94 -19.74 31.56
CA VAL A 261 -9.63 -19.53 30.93
C VAL A 261 -9.79 -18.51 29.81
N ARG A 262 -9.01 -17.44 29.87
CA ARG A 262 -9.02 -16.34 28.90
C ARG A 262 -7.72 -16.31 28.10
N VAL A 263 -7.70 -15.52 27.01
CA VAL A 263 -6.49 -15.35 26.19
C VAL A 263 -5.29 -14.87 27.01
N ARG A 264 -5.47 -13.93 27.94
CA ARG A 264 -4.38 -13.45 28.82
C ARG A 264 -3.77 -14.55 29.71
N ASP A 265 -4.51 -15.62 29.96
CA ASP A 265 -4.03 -16.72 30.81
C ASP A 265 -3.06 -17.61 30.02
N VAL A 266 -3.16 -17.65 28.69
CA VAL A 266 -2.34 -18.48 27.79
C VAL A 266 -1.45 -17.68 26.82
N ALA A 267 -1.54 -16.35 26.79
CA ALA A 267 -0.80 -15.51 25.86
C ALA A 267 -0.53 -14.11 26.41
N ARG A 268 0.56 -13.47 25.94
CA ARG A 268 0.78 -12.02 26.13
C ARG A 268 0.11 -11.27 24.99
N VAL A 269 -0.71 -10.28 25.32
CA VAL A 269 -1.41 -9.44 24.33
C VAL A 269 -0.86 -8.02 24.39
N GLU A 270 -0.43 -7.49 23.25
CA GLU A 270 0.10 -6.13 23.16
C GLU A 270 -0.15 -5.50 21.79
N LEU A 271 -0.12 -4.18 21.73
CA LEU A 271 -0.05 -3.47 20.46
C LEU A 271 1.40 -3.55 19.97
N GLY A 272 1.62 -4.29 18.89
CA GLY A 272 2.93 -4.46 18.25
C GLY A 272 2.81 -4.15 16.77
N THR A 273 3.75 -4.62 15.95
CA THR A 273 3.66 -4.45 14.48
C THR A 273 3.34 -5.76 13.79
N ASP A 274 2.76 -5.68 12.60
CA ASP A 274 2.49 -6.84 11.75
C ASP A 274 3.79 -7.59 11.41
N SER A 275 4.84 -6.85 11.03
CA SER A 275 6.16 -7.34 10.66
C SER A 275 7.30 -6.58 11.34
N TYR A 276 8.22 -7.33 11.97
CA TYR A 276 9.39 -6.79 12.67
C TYR A 276 10.67 -6.79 11.80
N THR A 277 10.58 -7.14 10.52
CA THR A 277 11.77 -7.38 9.67
C THR A 277 12.48 -6.11 9.21
N THR A 278 11.78 -4.98 9.21
CA THR A 278 12.31 -3.71 8.69
C THR A 278 12.59 -2.75 9.85
N ASN A 279 13.81 -2.20 9.92
CA ASN A 279 14.19 -1.19 10.92
C ASN A 279 14.94 -0.04 10.21
N ILE A 280 14.44 1.20 10.33
CA ILE A 280 14.95 2.35 9.56
C ILE A 280 15.34 3.45 10.50
N LYS A 281 16.50 4.05 10.25
CA LYS A 281 17.00 5.20 10.98
C LYS A 281 17.43 6.27 9.99
N PHE A 282 17.22 7.52 10.36
CA PHE A 282 17.76 8.67 9.65
C PHE A 282 18.75 9.38 10.56
N ASN A 283 20.03 9.42 10.19
CA ASN A 283 21.11 9.96 11.02
C ASN A 283 21.12 9.42 12.47
N GLY A 284 20.80 8.13 12.63
CA GLY A 284 20.75 7.45 13.94
C GLY A 284 19.43 7.61 14.71
N MET A 285 18.55 8.53 14.29
CA MET A 285 17.23 8.73 14.92
C MET A 285 16.19 7.74 14.39
N PRO A 286 15.19 7.34 15.20
CA PRO A 286 14.03 6.60 14.75
C PRO A 286 13.33 7.29 13.56
N SER A 287 13.01 6.53 12.51
CA SER A 287 12.36 7.04 11.33
C SER A 287 11.44 6.05 10.62
N ALA A 288 10.48 6.59 9.87
CA ALA A 288 9.65 5.86 8.91
C ALA A 288 9.82 6.45 7.51
N GLY A 289 10.14 5.62 6.52
CA GLY A 289 10.32 6.05 5.13
C GLY A 289 9.05 5.86 4.31
N LEU A 290 8.62 6.91 3.61
CA LEU A 290 7.58 6.89 2.57
C LEU A 290 8.27 7.03 1.21
N ALA A 291 8.44 5.91 0.52
CA ALA A 291 9.06 5.88 -0.79
C ALA A 291 8.01 6.07 -1.87
N VAL A 292 8.14 7.16 -2.62
CA VAL A 292 7.17 7.53 -3.66
C VAL A 292 7.70 7.08 -5.00
N ARG A 293 6.88 6.37 -5.79
CA ARG A 293 7.18 6.06 -7.20
C ARG A 293 6.34 6.91 -8.12
N LEU A 294 6.96 7.31 -9.22
CA LEU A 294 6.32 8.09 -10.27
C LEU A 294 5.34 7.22 -11.06
N GLU A 295 4.16 7.75 -11.33
CA GLU A 295 3.21 7.15 -12.26
C GLU A 295 3.83 7.11 -13.68
N PRO A 296 3.66 6.02 -14.45
CA PRO A 296 4.19 5.95 -15.81
C PRO A 296 3.74 7.16 -16.66
N GLY A 297 4.71 7.88 -17.23
CA GLY A 297 4.47 9.06 -18.07
C GLY A 297 4.28 10.38 -17.32
N ALA A 298 4.21 10.39 -15.99
CA ALA A 298 4.14 11.62 -15.22
C ALA A 298 5.47 12.40 -15.22
N ASN A 299 5.41 13.71 -14.97
CA ASN A 299 6.60 14.55 -14.83
C ASN A 299 7.19 14.42 -13.41
N ALA A 300 8.47 14.06 -13.32
CA ALA A 300 9.16 13.83 -12.05
C ALA A 300 9.26 15.08 -11.17
N LEU A 301 9.64 16.23 -11.74
CA LEU A 301 9.81 17.49 -11.01
C LEU A 301 8.46 17.97 -10.47
N ASP A 302 7.45 18.05 -11.34
CA ASP A 302 6.12 18.50 -10.94
C ASP A 302 5.51 17.61 -9.85
N THR A 303 5.75 16.30 -9.94
CA THR A 303 5.24 15.34 -8.95
C THR A 303 5.97 15.49 -7.63
N ALA A 304 7.30 15.62 -7.64
CA ALA A 304 8.10 15.84 -6.43
C ALA A 304 7.67 17.13 -5.71
N ASP A 305 7.43 18.21 -6.45
CA ASP A 305 6.97 19.49 -5.89
C ASP A 305 5.57 19.37 -5.29
N ARG A 306 4.64 18.69 -5.97
CA ARG A 306 3.30 18.42 -5.43
C ARG A 306 3.35 17.58 -4.15
N VAL A 307 4.19 16.55 -4.10
CA VAL A 307 4.36 15.70 -2.92
C VAL A 307 4.97 16.48 -1.75
N LYS A 308 6.04 17.24 -1.99
CA LYS A 308 6.68 18.09 -0.96
C LYS A 308 5.71 19.14 -0.43
N LYS A 309 4.98 19.82 -1.32
CA LYS A 309 3.94 20.78 -0.93
C LYS A 309 2.86 20.12 -0.08
N ARG A 310 2.38 18.94 -0.48
CA ARG A 310 1.35 18.22 0.28
C ARG A 310 1.84 17.81 1.66
N LEU A 311 3.08 17.33 1.78
CA LEU A 311 3.70 17.01 3.06
C LEU A 311 3.88 18.25 3.95
N ALA A 312 4.25 19.39 3.37
CA ALA A 312 4.34 20.65 4.11
C ALA A 312 2.96 21.08 4.66
N GLU A 313 1.88 20.96 3.88
CA GLU A 313 0.52 21.21 4.35
C GLU A 313 0.09 20.27 5.48
N LEU A 314 0.51 19.00 5.41
CA LEU A 314 0.19 17.99 6.42
C LEU A 314 1.04 18.11 7.69
N SER A 315 2.22 18.73 7.60
CA SER A 315 3.17 18.84 8.72
C SER A 315 2.59 19.52 9.96
N GLN A 316 1.57 20.39 9.80
CA GLN A 316 0.86 21.02 10.91
C GLN A 316 0.04 20.04 11.77
N TYR A 317 -0.26 18.84 11.24
CA TYR A 317 -1.02 17.79 11.92
C TYR A 317 -0.11 16.65 12.40
N PHE A 318 1.21 16.79 12.27
CA PHE A 318 2.13 15.78 12.74
C PHE A 318 2.11 15.72 14.27
N PRO A 319 2.35 14.54 14.86
CA PRO A 319 2.57 14.44 16.29
C PRO A 319 3.70 15.38 16.73
N PRO A 320 3.64 15.92 17.96
CA PRO A 320 4.72 16.73 18.50
C PRO A 320 6.08 16.00 18.39
N GLY A 321 7.12 16.71 17.97
CA GLY A 321 8.47 16.15 17.83
C GLY A 321 8.74 15.42 16.51
N VAL A 322 7.76 15.33 15.60
CA VAL A 322 7.92 14.70 14.28
C VAL A 322 8.21 15.72 13.20
N LYS A 323 9.24 15.47 12.38
CA LYS A 323 9.53 16.24 11.17
C LYS A 323 9.67 15.34 9.95
N VAL A 324 9.38 15.90 8.79
CA VAL A 324 9.68 15.26 7.50
C VAL A 324 11.02 15.75 6.98
N VAL A 325 11.86 14.82 6.55
CA VAL A 325 13.12 15.06 5.85
C VAL A 325 13.15 14.25 4.56
N TYR A 326 13.86 14.72 3.54
CA TYR A 326 13.86 14.10 2.22
C TYR A 326 15.21 13.48 1.91
N SER A 327 15.18 12.32 1.25
CA SER A 327 16.33 11.63 0.65
C SER A 327 16.13 11.47 -0.85
#